data_AF-A0A601DLJ6-F1
#
_entry.id   AF-A0A601DLJ6-F1
#
_cell.length_a   1.000
_cell.length_b   1.000
_cell.length_c   1.000
_cell.angle_alpha   90.00
_cell.angle_beta   90.00
_cell.angle_gamma   90.00
#
_symmetry.space_group_name_H-M   'P 1'
#
loop_
_entity.id
_entity.type
_entity.pdbx_description
1 polymer ?
#
loop_
_entity_poly.entity_id
_entity_poly.type
_entity_poly.pdbx_seq_one_letter_code
_entity_poly.pdbx_strand_id
1 'polypeptide(L)' 'SGGMAMFAPEYNIEIHNDAGNGQIGPQALQAVYNIGKKAAIDFWQQQSRDGGIAGGGR' A
#
# COMPACT_ATOMS: atom_id res chain seq x y z
N SER A 1 -26.73 -10.27 -2.49
CA SER A 1 -25.48 -10.79 -3.07
C SER A 1 -24.38 -9.82 -2.70
N GLY A 2 -23.72 -10.05 -1.55
CA GLY A 2 -22.67 -9.17 -1.03
C GLY A 2 -21.35 -9.54 -1.68
N GLY A 3 -20.86 -8.71 -2.60
CA GLY A 3 -19.51 -8.86 -3.14
C GLY A 3 -18.49 -8.52 -2.05
N MET A 4 -17.53 -9.40 -1.81
CA MET A 4 -16.40 -9.11 -0.93
C MET A 4 -15.73 -7.82 -1.44
N ALA A 5 -15.68 -6.78 -0.61
CA ALA A 5 -15.02 -5.54 -0.96
C ALA A 5 -13.53 -5.85 -1.23
N MET A 6 -13.10 -5.68 -2.47
CA MET A 6 -11.70 -5.89 -2.86
C MET A 6 -10.84 -4.79 -2.24
N PHE A 7 -9.66 -5.13 -1.73
CA PHE A 7 -8.69 -4.15 -1.26
C PHE A 7 -8.25 -3.26 -2.43
N ALA A 8 -8.63 -1.99 -2.39
CA ALA A 8 -8.32 -0.99 -3.42
C ALA A 8 -8.03 0.37 -2.77
N PRO A 9 -6.90 0.51 -2.05
CA PRO A 9 -6.55 1.76 -1.40
C PRO A 9 -6.09 2.80 -2.44
N GLU A 10 -6.48 4.05 -2.21
CA GLU A 10 -5.92 5.20 -2.91
C GLU A 10 -5.05 6.00 -1.94
N TYR A 11 -3.84 6.35 -2.39
CA TYR A 11 -2.91 7.15 -1.62
C TYR A 11 -2.56 8.42 -2.39
N ASN A 12 -2.75 9.56 -1.73
CA ASN A 12 -2.35 10.86 -2.26
C ASN A 12 -1.02 11.20 -1.61
N ILE A 13 0.04 11.19 -2.41
CA ILE A 13 1.41 11.32 -1.94
C ILE A 13 2.15 12.38 -2.74
N GLU A 14 2.78 13.29 -2.01
CA GLU A 14 3.63 14.32 -2.57
C GLU A 14 5.08 13.91 -2.34
N ILE A 15 5.87 13.87 -3.42
CA ILE A 15 7.29 13.54 -3.37
C ILE A 15 8.06 14.75 -3.85
N HIS A 16 8.85 15.34 -2.95
CA HIS A 16 9.80 16.40 -3.29
C HIS A 16 11.07 15.73 -3.82
N ASN A 17 11.17 15.63 -5.14
CA ASN A 17 12.36 15.09 -5.79
C ASN A 17 13.37 16.22 -6.06
N ASP A 18 14.35 16.36 -5.17
CA ASP A 18 15.36 17.42 -5.19
C ASP A 18 16.70 17.01 -5.84
N ALA A 19 16.76 15.82 -6.44
CA ALA A 19 17.97 15.34 -7.09
C ALA A 19 18.30 16.09 -8.40
N GLY A 20 19.60 16.15 -8.71
CA GLY A 20 20.13 16.92 -9.85
C GLY A 20 19.65 16.41 -11.21
N ASN A 21 19.52 17.33 -12.16
CA ASN A 21 19.18 17.04 -13.57
C ASN A 21 17.88 16.25 -13.78
N GLY A 22 16.90 16.39 -12.88
CA GLY A 22 15.62 15.66 -12.97
C GLY A 22 15.72 14.17 -12.70
N GLN A 23 16.85 13.71 -12.15
CA GLN A 23 17.02 12.32 -11.72
C GLN A 23 16.13 12.02 -10.51
N ILE A 24 15.75 10.77 -10.34
CA ILE A 24 15.05 10.33 -9.14
C ILE A 24 16.06 10.19 -8.01
N GLY A 25 15.91 11.02 -6.98
CA GLY A 25 16.76 11.01 -5.80
C GLY A 25 16.45 9.87 -4.83
N PRO A 26 17.38 9.58 -3.89
CA PRO A 26 17.16 8.58 -2.84
C PRO A 26 15.90 8.84 -2.00
N GLN A 27 15.55 10.11 -1.76
CA GLN A 27 14.35 10.50 -1.02
C GLN A 27 13.06 10.08 -1.74
N ALA A 28 13.02 10.27 -3.07
CA ALA A 28 11.87 9.87 -3.87
C ALA A 28 11.70 8.34 -3.89
N LEU A 29 12.80 7.58 -4.00
CA LEU A 29 12.78 6.13 -3.90
C LEU A 29 12.31 5.65 -2.53
N GLN A 30 12.76 6.32 -1.45
CA GLN A 30 12.32 6.01 -0.09
C GLN A 30 10.82 6.27 0.10
N ALA A 31 10.28 7.35 -0.48
CA ALA A 31 8.85 7.65 -0.42
C ALA A 31 8.02 6.54 -1.08
N VAL A 32 8.40 6.10 -2.29
CA VAL A 32 7.75 4.98 -2.98
C VAL A 32 7.82 3.69 -2.15
N TYR A 33 8.99 3.37 -1.59
CA TYR A 33 9.17 2.21 -0.72
C TYR A 33 8.23 2.26 0.51
N ASN A 34 8.14 3.40 1.17
CA ASN A 34 7.29 3.58 2.34
C ASN A 34 5.81 3.38 2.02
N ILE A 35 5.35 3.82 0.84
CA ILE A 35 3.97 3.63 0.39
C ILE A 35 3.70 2.16 0.11
N GLY A 36 4.61 1.46 -0.56
CA GLY A 36 4.50 0.02 -0.78
C GLY A 36 4.43 -0.75 0.54
N LYS A 37 5.27 -0.39 1.51
CA LYS A 37 5.23 -0.96 2.87
C LYS A 37 3.90 -0.67 3.57
N LYS A 38 3.39 0.57 3.49
CA LYS A 38 2.10 0.94 4.06
C LYS A 38 0.96 0.15 3.43
N ALA A 39 0.93 0.03 2.11
CA ALA A 39 -0.09 -0.72 1.39
C ALA A 39 -0.12 -2.20 1.79
N ALA A 40 1.06 -2.82 1.95
CA ALA A 40 1.14 -4.19 2.45
C ALA A 40 0.56 -4.32 3.87
N ILE A 41 0.90 -3.39 4.77
CA ILE A 41 0.35 -3.38 6.14
C ILE A 41 -1.17 -3.18 6.12
N ASP A 42 -1.66 -2.20 5.35
CA ASP A 42 -3.08 -1.90 5.23
C ASP A 42 -3.85 -3.13 4.69
N PHE A 43 -3.29 -3.84 3.70
CA PHE A 43 -3.87 -5.08 3.18
C PHE A 43 -4.00 -6.14 4.28
N TRP A 44 -2.92 -6.41 5.01
CA TRP A 44 -2.95 -7.40 6.10
C TRP A 44 -3.90 -7.00 7.22
N GLN A 45 -3.97 -5.72 7.58
CA GLN A 45 -4.92 -5.22 8.56
C GLN A 45 -6.36 -5.38 8.09
N GLN A 46 -6.65 -5.07 6.82
CA GLN A 46 -7.99 -5.29 6.25
C GLN A 46 -8.34 -6.79 6.27
N GLN A 47 -7.43 -7.66 5.82
CA GLN A 47 -7.63 -9.10 5.91
C GLN A 47 -7.88 -9.54 7.36
N SER A 48 -7.13 -9.03 8.33
CA SER A 48 -7.30 -9.38 9.75
C SER A 48 -8.66 -8.92 10.32
N ARG A 49 -9.14 -7.73 9.92
CA ARG A 49 -10.43 -7.16 10.33
C ARG A 49 -11.60 -7.88 9.70
N ASP A 50 -11.49 -8.24 8.43
CA ASP A 50 -12.53 -8.94 7.67
C ASP A 50 -12.56 -10.45 7.97
N GLY A 51 -11.82 -10.91 9.01
CA GLY A 51 -11.77 -12.30 9.46
C GLY A 51 -10.73 -13.18 8.75
N GLY A 52 -10.08 -12.66 7.72
CA GLY A 52 -8.93 -13.23 7.02
C GLY A 52 -9.15 -14.59 6.37
N ILE A 53 -8.18 -15.01 5.56
CA ILE A 53 -8.03 -16.36 4.98
C ILE A 53 -7.84 -17.46 6.07
N ALA A 54 -8.19 -17.19 7.34
CA ALA A 54 -8.27 -18.17 8.43
C ALA A 54 -9.70 -18.73 8.62
N GLY A 55 -10.68 -18.29 7.82
CA GLY A 55 -12.02 -18.88 7.76
C GLY A 55 -12.18 -19.81 6.55
N GLY A 56 -11.87 -21.09 6.72
CA GLY A 56 -12.36 -22.13 5.80
C GLY A 56 -11.40 -22.54 4.68
N GLY A 57 -10.32 -23.22 5.05
CA GLY A 57 -10.03 -24.47 4.34
C GLY A 57 -11.26 -25.38 4.48
N ARG A 58 -11.65 -26.02 3.38
CA ARG A 58 -12.69 -27.05 3.39
C ARG A 58 -12.36 -28.15 4.41
#